data_AF-A0A6G4XWM1-F1
#
_entry.id   AF-A0A6G4XWM1-F1
#
_cell.length_a   1.000
_cell.length_b   1.000
_cell.length_c   1.000
_cell.angle_alpha   90.00
_cell.angle_beta   90.00
_cell.angle_gamma   90.00
#
_symmetry.space_group_name_H-M   'P 1'
#
loop_
_entity.id
_entity.type
_entity.pdbx_description
1 polymer ?
#
loop_
_entity_poly.entity_id
_entity_poly.type
_entity_poly.pdbx_seq_one_letter_code
_entity_poly.pdbx_strand_id
1 'polypeptide(L)'
;MVIAAAVLLFIASFLGTFEEEEGGGDSPTAWDDGNLLVSVFLLGVIGAALIAVGRAQQPARKVAGLDLGQLGVGFAIASALSALFKMFDLAGFVDFEGSLGNSGPDAGAGMMLALIAALVLAGAAIATNMVPALKAPLMG
;
A
#
# COMPACT_ATOMS: atom_id res chain seq x y z
N MET A 1 1.71 14.45 3.18
CA MET A 1 2.37 13.31 2.52
C MET A 1 1.63 11.99 2.69
N VAL A 2 1.30 11.56 3.92
CA VAL A 2 0.54 10.31 4.18
C VAL A 2 -0.80 10.25 3.41
N ILE A 3 -1.61 11.31 3.45
CA ILE A 3 -2.90 11.37 2.75
C ILE A 3 -2.71 11.33 1.22
N ALA A 4 -1.74 12.07 0.68
CA ALA A 4 -1.46 12.07 -0.75
C ALA A 4 -1.01 10.68 -1.25
N ALA A 5 -0.16 9.99 -0.49
CA ALA A 5 0.23 8.62 -0.80
C ALA A 5 -0.96 7.64 -0.76
N ALA A 6 -1.89 7.82 0.19
CA ALA A 6 -3.11 7.01 0.26
C ALA A 6 -4.05 7.26 -0.93
N VAL A 7 -4.16 8.51 -1.39
CA VAL A 7 -4.93 8.84 -2.60
C VAL A 7 -4.29 8.21 -3.83
N LEU A 8 -2.96 8.25 -3.96
CA LEU A 8 -2.26 7.57 -5.06
C LEU A 8 -2.46 6.05 -5.02
N LEU A 9 -2.40 5.44 -3.83
CA LEU A 9 -2.68 4.01 -3.65
C LEU A 9 -4.12 3.68 -4.07
N PHE A 10 -5.08 4.50 -3.66
CA PHE A 10 -6.47 4.32 -4.06
C PHE A 10 -6.68 4.43 -5.58
N ILE A 11 -6.04 5.41 -6.24
CA ILE A 11 -6.06 5.54 -7.70
C ILE A 11 -5.45 4.29 -8.37
N ALA A 12 -4.32 3.82 -7.87
CA ALA A 12 -3.66 2.62 -8.39
C ALA A 12 -4.53 1.36 -8.29
N SER A 13 -5.52 1.31 -7.38
CA SER A 13 -6.44 0.16 -7.27
C SER A 13 -7.33 -0.03 -8.50
N PHE A 14 -7.58 1.03 -9.27
CA PHE A 14 -8.38 1.00 -10.50
C PHE A 14 -7.55 0.74 -11.75
N LEU A 15 -6.22 0.70 -11.65
CA LEU A 15 -5.36 0.42 -12.78
C LEU A 15 -5.09 -1.09 -12.89
N GLY A 16 -4.73 -1.52 -14.11
CA GLY A 16 -4.31 -2.90 -14.38
C GLY A 16 -3.14 -3.32 -13.49
N THR A 17 -3.31 -4.44 -12.79
CA THR A 17 -2.36 -4.96 -11.80
C THR A 17 -1.34 -5.91 -12.40
N PHE A 18 -1.68 -6.56 -13.50
CA PHE A 18 -0.80 -7.38 -14.32
C PHE A 18 -1.20 -7.27 -15.79
N GLU A 19 -0.23 -7.48 -16.67
CA GLU A 19 -0.45 -7.50 -18.11
C GLU A 19 -0.93 -8.89 -18.54
N GLU A 20 -1.99 -8.96 -19.35
CA GLU A 20 -2.43 -10.22 -19.97
C GLU A 20 -1.66 -10.45 -21.27
N GLU A 21 -1.00 -11.60 -21.38
CA GLU A 21 -0.37 -12.04 -22.62
C GLU A 21 -1.47 -12.46 -23.62
N GLU A 22 -1.64 -11.64 -24.66
CA GLU A 22 -2.43 -11.89 -25.87
C GLU A 22 -3.94 -12.16 -25.68
N GLY A 23 -4.73 -11.09 -25.57
CA GLY A 23 -6.19 -11.19 -25.64
C GLY A 23 -6.98 -9.90 -25.91
N GLY A 24 -6.38 -8.72 -25.80
CA GLY A 24 -7.09 -7.44 -25.98
C GLY A 24 -8.21 -7.18 -24.97
N GLY A 25 -8.29 -7.97 -23.89
CA GLY A 25 -9.19 -7.77 -22.77
C GLY A 25 -8.74 -6.62 -21.87
N ASP A 26 -9.66 -6.11 -21.04
CA ASP A 26 -9.34 -5.13 -20.01
C ASP A 26 -8.39 -5.76 -18.98
N SER A 27 -7.26 -5.09 -18.70
CA SER A 27 -6.29 -5.56 -17.71
C SER A 27 -6.92 -5.66 -16.31
N PRO A 28 -6.80 -6.79 -15.60
CA PRO A 28 -7.44 -6.98 -14.30
C PRO A 28 -6.95 -5.96 -13.27
N THR A 29 -7.90 -5.35 -12.56
CA THR A 29 -7.64 -4.34 -11.54
C THR A 29 -7.51 -4.98 -10.16
N ALA A 30 -7.20 -4.17 -9.14
CA ALA A 30 -7.15 -4.69 -7.77
C ALA A 30 -8.53 -5.17 -7.28
N TRP A 31 -9.62 -4.68 -7.87
CA TRP A 31 -10.97 -5.08 -7.51
C TRP A 31 -11.34 -6.50 -7.95
N ASP A 32 -10.56 -7.06 -8.87
CA ASP A 32 -10.73 -8.42 -9.37
C ASP A 32 -9.99 -9.46 -8.49
N ASP A 33 -9.03 -9.01 -7.67
CA ASP A 33 -8.30 -9.84 -6.68
C ASP A 33 -8.57 -9.32 -5.27
N GLY A 34 -9.55 -9.93 -4.58
CA GLY A 34 -9.93 -9.54 -3.23
C GLY A 34 -8.80 -9.62 -2.20
N ASN A 35 -7.84 -10.53 -2.37
CA ASN A 35 -6.69 -10.62 -1.47
C ASN A 35 -5.75 -9.43 -1.69
N LEU A 36 -5.46 -9.09 -2.94
CA LEU A 36 -4.65 -7.92 -3.30
C LEU A 36 -5.31 -6.61 -2.84
N LEU A 37 -6.61 -6.46 -3.07
CA LEU A 37 -7.39 -5.29 -2.65
C LEU A 37 -7.27 -5.07 -1.14
N VAL A 38 -7.47 -6.12 -0.34
CA VAL A 38 -7.47 -6.00 1.11
C VAL A 38 -6.07 -5.80 1.66
N SER A 39 -5.10 -6.63 1.24
CA SER A 39 -3.76 -6.68 1.82
C SER A 39 -2.91 -5.45 1.49
N VAL A 40 -3.00 -4.93 0.26
CA VAL A 40 -2.18 -3.80 -0.18
C VAL A 40 -2.98 -2.51 -0.07
N PHE A 41 -4.08 -2.42 -0.81
CA PHE A 41 -4.77 -1.15 -1.05
C PHE A 41 -5.55 -0.69 0.17
N LEU A 42 -6.50 -1.51 0.65
CA LEU A 42 -7.34 -1.15 1.80
C LEU A 42 -6.53 -1.05 3.08
N LEU A 43 -5.59 -1.96 3.32
CA LEU A 43 -4.72 -1.90 4.50
C LEU A 43 -3.91 -0.59 4.53
N GLY A 44 -3.37 -0.17 3.39
CA GLY A 44 -2.64 1.10 3.26
C GLY A 44 -3.55 2.31 3.47
N VAL A 45 -4.72 2.34 2.82
CA VAL A 45 -5.70 3.43 2.96
C VAL A 45 -6.20 3.54 4.41
N ILE A 46 -6.54 2.42 5.04
CA ILE A 46 -6.96 2.38 6.45
C ILE A 46 -5.81 2.84 7.36
N GLY A 47 -4.59 2.38 7.11
CA GLY A 47 -3.40 2.82 7.86
C GLY A 47 -3.22 4.35 7.79
N ALA A 48 -3.36 4.94 6.60
CA ALA A 48 -3.32 6.38 6.41
C ALA A 48 -4.44 7.12 7.15
N ALA A 49 -5.67 6.58 7.09
CA ALA A 49 -6.82 7.14 7.78
C ALA A 49 -6.62 7.11 9.30
N LEU A 50 -6.13 6.01 9.86
CA LEU A 50 -5.80 5.88 11.29
C LEU A 50 -4.74 6.89 11.73
N ILE A 51 -3.68 7.09 10.92
CA ILE A 51 -2.66 8.11 11.17
C ILE A 51 -3.28 9.51 11.15
N ALA A 52 -4.14 9.81 10.18
CA ALA A 52 -4.79 11.12 10.05
C ALA A 52 -5.74 11.41 11.23
N VAL A 53 -6.58 10.44 11.60
CA VAL A 53 -7.50 10.54 12.74
C VAL A 53 -6.73 10.65 14.05
N GLY A 54 -5.68 9.85 14.23
CA GLY A 54 -4.80 9.92 15.41
C GLY A 54 -4.14 11.29 15.56
N ARG A 55 -3.83 11.98 14.46
CA ARG A 55 -3.34 13.37 14.51
C ARG A 55 -4.42 14.37 14.87
N ALA A 56 -5.61 14.23 14.28
CA ALA A 56 -6.73 15.14 14.51
C ALA A 56 -7.23 15.10 15.97
N GLN A 57 -7.04 13.98 16.65
CA GLN A 57 -7.34 13.84 18.08
C GLN A 57 -6.14 14.33 18.92
N GLN A 58 -6.07 15.65 19.16
CA GLN A 58 -5.20 16.23 20.18
C GLN A 58 -6.01 16.45 21.48
N PRO A 59 -5.62 15.87 22.64
CA PRO A 59 -4.50 14.97 22.91
C PRO A 59 -4.72 13.55 22.36
N ALA A 60 -3.62 12.82 22.07
CA ALA A 60 -3.62 11.48 21.48
C ALA A 60 -4.47 10.50 22.32
N ARG A 61 -5.73 10.31 21.90
CA ARG A 61 -6.68 9.50 22.63
C ARG A 61 -6.51 8.05 22.21
N LYS A 62 -6.24 7.18 23.19
CA LYS A 62 -6.20 5.74 22.96
C LYS A 62 -7.63 5.25 22.69
N VAL A 63 -7.88 4.64 21.54
CA VAL A 63 -9.16 3.99 21.22
C VAL A 63 -9.03 2.52 21.57
N ALA A 64 -9.87 2.03 22.49
CA ALA A 64 -9.76 0.67 23.03
C ALA A 64 -8.35 0.32 23.58
N GLY A 65 -7.62 1.32 24.10
CA GLY A 65 -6.24 1.15 24.59
C GLY A 65 -5.15 1.21 23.51
N LEU A 66 -5.52 1.29 22.22
CA LEU A 66 -4.60 1.36 21.09
C LEU A 66 -4.31 2.81 20.69
N ASP A 67 -3.04 3.08 20.40
CA ASP A 67 -2.63 4.31 19.73
C ASP A 67 -2.93 4.17 18.23
N LEU A 68 -3.92 4.92 17.75
CA LEU A 68 -4.36 4.91 16.34
C LEU A 68 -3.23 5.32 15.38
N GLY A 69 -2.37 6.24 15.79
CA GLY A 69 -1.24 6.68 14.99
C GLY A 69 -0.23 5.56 14.81
N GLN A 70 0.12 4.87 15.90
CA GLN A 70 1.06 3.75 15.86
C GLN A 70 0.49 2.53 15.11
N LEU A 71 -0.79 2.21 15.32
CA LEU A 71 -1.48 1.13 14.60
C LEU A 71 -1.49 1.40 13.09
N GLY A 72 -1.79 2.65 12.70
CA GLY A 72 -1.81 3.04 11.29
C GLY A 72 -0.43 2.96 10.63
N VAL A 73 0.66 3.24 11.36
CA VAL A 73 2.04 3.03 10.87
C VAL A 73 2.29 1.55 10.60
N GLY A 74 1.85 0.66 11.50
CA GLY A 74 1.95 -0.79 11.30
C GLY A 74 1.23 -1.24 10.03
N PHE A 75 0.02 -0.73 9.78
CA PHE A 75 -0.75 -1.05 8.56
C PHE A 75 -0.10 -0.50 7.29
N ALA A 76 0.48 0.69 7.33
CA ALA A 76 1.23 1.25 6.20
C ALA A 76 2.45 0.37 5.83
N ILE A 77 3.19 -0.12 6.83
CA ILE A 77 4.33 -1.01 6.61
C ILE A 77 3.86 -2.36 6.06
N ALA A 78 2.80 -2.93 6.64
CA ALA A 78 2.24 -4.19 6.18
C ALA A 78 1.76 -4.10 4.71
N SER A 79 1.08 -3.00 4.34
CA SER A 79 0.69 -2.72 2.96
C SER A 79 1.89 -2.69 2.01
N ALA A 80 2.98 -2.00 2.39
CA ALA A 80 4.19 -1.95 1.60
C ALA A 80 4.86 -3.31 1.43
N LEU A 81 4.89 -4.12 2.50
CA LEU A 81 5.44 -5.47 2.47
C LEU A 81 4.59 -6.41 1.60
N SER A 82 3.25 -6.33 1.69
CA SER A 82 2.34 -7.06 0.83
C SER A 82 2.51 -6.70 -0.64
N ALA A 83 2.68 -5.41 -0.95
CA ALA A 83 2.94 -4.95 -2.31
C ALA A 83 4.28 -5.50 -2.85
N LEU A 84 5.29 -5.53 -2.00
CA LEU A 84 6.60 -6.09 -2.34
C LEU A 84 6.54 -7.59 -2.61
N PHE A 85 5.88 -8.37 -1.77
CA PHE A 85 5.76 -9.82 -1.98
C PHE A 85 4.90 -10.16 -3.20
N LYS A 86 3.82 -9.41 -3.46
CA LYS A 86 3.05 -9.58 -4.70
C LYS A 86 3.91 -9.37 -5.94
N MET A 87 4.86 -8.43 -5.90
CA MET A 87 5.81 -8.21 -7.00
C MET A 87 6.74 -9.43 -7.20
N PHE A 88 7.19 -10.08 -6.12
CA PHE A 88 8.00 -11.30 -6.23
C PHE A 88 7.21 -12.51 -6.72
N ASP A 89 5.95 -12.64 -6.31
CA ASP A 89 5.04 -13.67 -6.82
C ASP A 89 4.82 -13.51 -8.33
N LEU A 90 4.69 -12.26 -8.79
CA LEU A 90 4.44 -11.93 -10.19
C LEU A 90 5.69 -12.15 -11.07
N ALA A 91 6.87 -11.81 -10.56
CA ALA A 91 8.15 -12.03 -11.23
C ALA A 91 8.63 -13.51 -11.23
N GLY A 92 7.84 -14.44 -10.69
CA GLY A 92 8.16 -15.88 -10.72
C GLY A 92 9.36 -16.30 -9.85
N PHE A 93 9.68 -15.56 -8.77
CA PHE A 93 10.92 -15.77 -8.00
C PHE A 93 11.01 -17.10 -7.22
N VAL A 94 10.00 -17.98 -7.27
CA VAL A 94 10.05 -19.32 -6.66
C VAL A 94 10.20 -20.42 -7.71
N ASP A 95 11.41 -20.53 -8.26
CA ASP A 95 11.96 -21.80 -8.77
C ASP A 95 12.27 -22.75 -7.60
N PHE A 96 11.24 -23.18 -6.86
CA PHE A 96 11.36 -24.35 -5.99
C PHE A 96 11.27 -25.59 -6.87
N GLU A 97 12.43 -26.08 -7.30
CA GLU A 97 12.71 -27.41 -7.86
C GLU A 97 11.48 -28.14 -8.46
N GLY A 98 11.13 -27.81 -9.71
CA GLY A 98 10.35 -28.71 -10.57
C GLY A 98 9.02 -28.23 -11.14
N SER A 99 8.66 -26.95 -11.08
CA SER A 99 7.51 -26.44 -11.84
C SER A 99 7.97 -25.73 -13.12
N LEU A 100 7.47 -26.21 -14.26
CA LEU A 100 7.92 -25.89 -15.60
C LEU A 100 7.61 -24.44 -15.98
N GLY A 101 8.64 -23.61 -16.15
CA GLY A 101 8.69 -22.56 -17.18
C GLY A 101 7.54 -21.56 -17.25
N ASN A 102 6.97 -21.13 -16.13
CA ASN A 102 5.97 -20.07 -16.14
C ASN A 102 6.65 -18.72 -15.92
N SER A 103 6.99 -18.03 -17.02
CA SER A 103 7.13 -16.57 -16.99
C SER A 103 5.84 -16.04 -16.36
N GLY A 104 5.90 -15.58 -15.11
CA GLY A 104 4.74 -14.94 -14.50
C GLY A 104 4.34 -13.71 -15.33
N PRO A 105 3.05 -13.36 -15.38
CA PRO A 105 2.61 -12.21 -16.17
C PRO A 105 3.32 -10.94 -15.70
N ASP A 106 3.61 -10.02 -16.62
CA ASP A 106 4.35 -8.80 -16.29
C ASP A 106 3.55 -7.89 -15.33
N ALA A 107 4.28 -7.14 -14.49
CA ALA A 107 3.69 -6.21 -13.56
C ALA A 107 2.99 -5.05 -14.29
N GLY A 108 1.68 -4.93 -14.10
CA GLY A 108 0.90 -3.84 -14.67
C GLY A 108 1.21 -2.51 -13.99
N ALA A 109 0.90 -1.41 -14.69
CA ALA A 109 1.13 -0.05 -14.19
C ALA A 109 0.50 0.21 -12.80
N GLY A 110 -0.66 -0.40 -12.52
CA GLY A 110 -1.33 -0.32 -11.22
C GLY A 110 -0.50 -0.92 -10.10
N MET A 111 0.17 -2.05 -10.34
CA MET A 111 0.98 -2.71 -9.31
C MET A 111 2.31 -1.98 -9.07
N MET A 112 2.96 -1.45 -10.11
CA MET A 112 4.15 -0.60 -9.94
C MET A 112 3.82 0.67 -9.13
N LEU A 113 2.73 1.35 -9.47
CA LEU A 113 2.27 2.53 -8.73
C LEU A 113 1.86 2.19 -7.30
N ALA A 114 1.21 1.06 -7.07
CA ALA A 114 0.84 0.60 -5.75
C ALA A 114 2.06 0.37 -4.85
N LEU A 115 3.13 -0.24 -5.38
CA LEU A 115 4.38 -0.44 -4.66
C LEU A 115 5.01 0.90 -4.25
N ILE A 116 5.14 1.83 -5.19
CA ILE A 116 5.73 3.16 -4.92
C ILE A 116 4.87 3.91 -3.89
N ALA A 117 3.55 3.93 -4.07
CA ALA A 117 2.63 4.60 -3.16
C ALA A 117 2.69 4.01 -1.75
N ALA A 118 2.75 2.67 -1.62
CA ALA A 118 2.85 2.00 -0.33
C ALA A 118 4.19 2.26 0.36
N LEU A 119 5.31 2.26 -0.37
CA LEU A 119 6.63 2.61 0.16
C LEU A 119 6.69 4.07 0.62
N VAL A 120 6.17 5.00 -0.17
CA VAL A 120 6.08 6.42 0.21
C VAL A 120 5.18 6.60 1.43
N LEU A 121 4.06 5.86 1.50
CA LEU A 121 3.16 5.89 2.63
C LEU A 121 3.86 5.40 3.92
N ALA A 122 4.52 4.24 3.87
CA ALA A 122 5.26 3.68 4.99
C ALA A 122 6.42 4.60 5.42
N GLY A 123 7.22 5.09 4.47
CA GLY A 123 8.31 6.02 4.72
C GLY A 123 7.83 7.32 5.35
N ALA A 124 6.75 7.91 4.83
CA ALA A 124 6.15 9.12 5.40
C ALA A 124 5.57 8.85 6.80
N ALA A 125 4.92 7.71 7.02
CA ALA A 125 4.38 7.32 8.32
C ALA A 125 5.47 7.24 9.39
N ILE A 126 6.59 6.59 9.06
CA ILE A 126 7.77 6.46 9.95
C ILE A 126 8.43 7.83 10.17
N ALA A 127 8.70 8.57 9.09
CA ALA A 127 9.37 9.87 9.15
C ALA A 127 8.60 10.88 10.00
N THR A 128 7.26 10.79 10.03
CA THR A 128 6.48 11.71 10.87
C THR A 128 6.62 11.43 12.37
N ASN A 129 7.01 10.22 12.76
CA ASN A 129 7.28 9.92 14.16
C ASN A 129 8.69 10.36 14.57
N MET A 130 9.66 10.27 13.65
CA MET A 130 11.06 10.66 13.88
C MET A 130 11.32 12.16 13.76
N VAL A 131 10.49 12.90 13.01
CA VAL A 131 10.69 14.34 12.77
C VAL A 131 9.49 15.12 13.30
N PRO A 132 9.52 15.60 14.55
CA PRO A 132 8.50 16.48 15.11
C PRO A 132 8.24 17.75 14.27
N ALA A 133 9.20 18.19 13.45
CA ALA A 133 9.04 19.32 12.53
C ALA A 133 7.99 19.07 11.42
N LEU A 134 7.66 17.82 11.10
CA LEU A 134 6.55 17.46 10.19
C LEU A 134 5.19 17.32 10.90
N LYS A 135 5.15 17.48 12.23
CA LYS A 135 3.91 17.57 13.03
C LYS A 135 3.38 19.01 13.11
N ALA A 136 4.16 19.99 12.66
CA ALA A 136 3.69 21.36 12.58
C ALA A 136 2.49 21.42 11.62
N PRO A 137 1.32 21.91 12.06
CA PRO A 137 0.22 22.15 11.16
C PRO A 137 0.69 23.12 10.08
N LEU A 138 0.15 22.98 8.85
CA LEU A 138 0.29 23.99 7.79
C LEU A 138 -0.43 25.28 8.25
N MET A 139 0.11 25.96 9.25
CA MET A 139 -0.22 27.32 9.64
C MET A 139 0.72 28.22 8.84
N GLY A 140 0.26 28.59 7.66
CA GLY A 140 0.45 29.95 7.15
C GLY A 140 -0.77 30.76 7.54
#